data_AF-A0A2E3QWW0-F1
#
_entry.id   AF-A0A2E3QWW0-F1
#
_cell.length_a   1.000
_cell.length_b   1.000
_cell.length_c   1.000
_cell.angle_alpha   90.00
_cell.angle_beta   90.00
_cell.angle_gamma   90.00
#
_symmetry.space_group_name_H-M   'P 1'
#
loop_
_entity.id
_entity.type
_entity.pdbx_description
1 polymer ?
#
loop_
_entity_poly.entity_id
_entity_poly.type
_entity_poly.pdbx_seq_one_letter_code
_entity_poly.pdbx_strand_id
1 'polypeptide(L)' 'MVAFDRRTRQVAWRAPVTQGQGAYLFPRAPVVVGDRVYYMDSIEGVDAGPGSHGRADLVD' A
#
# COMPACT_ATOMS: atom_id res chain seq x y z
N MET A 1 1.08 3.49 -3.26
CA MET A 1 1.57 3.84 -1.89
C MET A 1 3.10 3.82 -1.86
N VAL A 2 3.74 4.65 -1.02
CA VAL A 2 5.19 4.59 -0.79
C VAL A 2 5.48 4.58 0.72
N ALA A 3 6.37 3.70 1.17
CA ALA A 3 6.92 3.74 2.51
C ALA A 3 8.33 4.34 2.49
N PHE A 4 8.63 5.15 3.52
CA PHE A 4 9.94 5.77 3.69
C PHE A 4 10.56 5.32 5.00
N ASP A 5 11.87 5.11 5.00
CA ASP A 5 12.64 5.03 6.23
C ASP A 5 12.61 6.42 6.91
N ARG A 6 12.15 6.46 8.17
CA ARG A 6 11.98 7.72 8.90
C ARG A 6 13.30 8.46 9.16
N ARG A 7 14.42 7.73 9.31
CA ARG A 7 15.72 8.29 9.66
C ARG A 7 16.46 8.80 8.42
N THR A 8 16.51 7.98 7.37
CA THR A 8 17.27 8.30 6.15
C THR A 8 16.43 9.05 5.10
N ARG A 9 15.10 9.04 5.25
CA ARG A 9 14.12 9.55 4.28
C ARG A 9 14.18 8.87 2.92
N GLN A 10 14.85 7.72 2.83
CA GLN A 10 14.90 6.94 1.61
C GLN A 10 13.63 6.10 1.46
N VAL A 11 13.29 5.76 0.22
CA VAL A 11 12.17 4.87 -0.07
C VAL A 11 12.53 3.46 0.39
N ALA A 12 11.75 2.91 1.31
CA ALA A 12 11.89 1.53 1.76
C ALA A 12 11.20 0.57 0.77
N TRP A 13 9.99 0.91 0.33
CA TRP A 13 9.26 0.15 -0.68
C TRP A 13 8.13 0.95 -1.34
N ARG A 14 7.62 0.43 -2.46
CA ARG A 14 6.47 0.94 -3.20
C ARG A 14 5.45 -0.18 -3.37
N ALA A 15 4.20 0.10 -3.03
CA ALA A 15 3.12 -0.83 -3.33
C ALA A 15 2.97 -0.95 -4.85
N PRO A 16 2.71 -2.15 -5.39
CA PRO A 16 2.24 -2.29 -6.76
C PRO A 16 0.93 -1.49 -6.88
N VAL A 17 0.84 -0.61 -7.87
CA VAL A 17 -0.38 0.15 -8.14
C VAL A 17 -1.09 -0.56 -9.28
N THR A 18 -2.34 -0.98 -9.08
CA THR A 18 -3.16 -1.54 -10.16
C THR A 18 -3.41 -0.45 -11.21
N GLN A 19 -2.79 -0.59 -12.38
CA GLN A 19 -3.02 0.30 -13.53
C GLN A 19 -4.23 -0.20 -14.33
N GLY A 20 -5.43 -0.01 -13.79
CA GLY A 20 -6.68 -0.21 -14.52
C GLY A 20 -7.21 1.11 -15.09
N GLN A 21 -7.74 1.11 -16.32
CA GLN A 21 -8.52 2.24 -16.83
C GLN A 21 -9.76 2.41 -15.94
N GLY A 22 -9.75 3.44 -15.08
CA GLY A 22 -10.77 3.63 -14.05
C GLY A 22 -10.26 3.54 -12.61
N ALA A 23 -8.95 3.38 -12.39
CA ALA A 23 -8.33 3.51 -11.07
C ALA A 23 -8.45 4.96 -10.57
N TYR A 24 -9.63 5.30 -10.05
CA TYR A 24 -9.81 6.47 -9.22
C TYR A 24 -8.96 6.25 -7.96
N LEU A 25 -7.82 6.93 -7.91
CA LEU A 25 -7.00 6.98 -6.71
C LEU A 25 -7.81 7.73 -5.65
N PHE A 26 -8.36 7.01 -4.69
CA PHE A 26 -8.89 7.58 -3.46
C PHE A 26 -7.78 7.53 -2.41
N PRO A 27 -6.99 8.60 -2.23
CA PRO A 27 -5.94 8.60 -1.22
C PRO A 27 -6.60 8.65 0.17
N ARG A 28 -6.92 7.49 0.71
CA ARG A 28 -7.15 7.32 2.15
C ARG A 28 -5.82 7.04 2.83
N ALA A 29 -5.71 7.47 4.09
CA ALA A 29 -4.54 7.15 4.88
C ALA A 29 -4.43 5.63 5.04
N PRO A 30 -3.24 5.03 4.83
CA PRO A 30 -3.03 3.62 5.15
C PRO A 30 -3.26 3.36 6.64
N VAL A 31 -3.69 2.14 6.95
CA VAL A 31 -3.82 1.65 8.32
C VAL A 31 -2.75 0.59 8.56
N VAL A 32 -2.06 0.66 9.70
CA VAL A 32 -1.07 -0.32 10.11
C VAL A 32 -1.65 -1.16 11.24
N VAL A 33 -1.70 -2.48 11.08
CA VAL A 33 -2.16 -3.42 12.11
C VAL A 33 -1.13 -4.54 12.21
N GLY A 34 -0.47 -4.63 13.37
CA GLY A 34 0.66 -5.54 13.55
C GLY A 34 1.78 -5.25 12.56
N ASP A 35 2.18 -6.25 11.79
CA ASP A 35 3.20 -6.17 10.74
C ASP A 35 2.61 -5.93 9.34
N ARG A 36 1.31 -5.63 9.22
CA ARG A 36 0.61 -5.44 7.94
C ARG A 36 0.21 -3.98 7.73
N VAL A 37 0.26 -3.55 6.47
CA VAL A 37 -0.21 -2.24 6.02
C VAL A 37 -1.35 -2.45 5.04
N TYR A 38 -2.50 -1.86 5.37
CA TYR A 38 -3.72 -1.87 4.58
C TYR A 38 -3.85 -0.56 3.82
N TYR A 39 -4.17 -0.64 2.54
CA TYR A 39 -4.30 0.52 1.68
C TYR A 39 -5.34 0.33 0.60
N MET A 40 -5.92 1.44 0.16
CA MET A 40 -6.81 1.46 -0.99
C MET A 40 -6.01 1.82 -2.23
N ASP A 41 -6.05 0.97 -3.26
CA ASP A 41 -5.41 1.21 -4.54
C ASP A 41 -6.43 1.51 -5.67
N SER A 42 -7.71 1.18 -5.44
CA SER A 42 -8.83 1.29 -6.37
C SER A 42 -10.14 1.54 -5.61
N ILE A 43 -11.20 1.87 -6.33
CA ILE A 43 -12.56 2.00 -5.74
C ILE A 43 -13.11 0.64 -5.29
N GLU A 44 -12.60 -0.44 -5.86
CA GLU A 44 -13.16 -1.79 -5.72
C GLU A 44 -12.52 -2.61 -4.59
N GLY A 45 -11.40 -2.16 -3.99
CA GLY A 45 -10.67 -3.01 -3.05
C GLY A 45 -9.78 -2.32 -2.01
N VAL A 46 -9.52 -3.08 -0.94
CA VAL A 46 -8.47 -2.84 0.04
C VAL A 46 -7.40 -3.90 -0.16
N ASP A 47 -6.18 -3.47 -0.46
CA ASP A 47 -5.01 -4.34 -0.51
C ASP A 47 -4.28 -4.32 0.83
N ALA A 48 -3.54 -5.39 1.11
CA ALA A 48 -2.66 -5.48 2.25
C ALA A 48 -1.31 -6.08 1.87
N GLY A 49 -0.23 -5.58 2.46
CA GLY A 49 1.10 -6.17 2.34
C GLY A 49 1.89 -6.10 3.64
N PRO A 50 2.97 -6.87 3.80
CA PRO A 50 3.88 -6.74 4.92
C PRO A 50 4.46 -5.32 5.00
N GLY A 51 4.50 -4.74 6.19
CA GLY A 51 5.11 -3.42 6.41
C GLY A 51 6.62 -3.40 6.13
N SER A 52 7.27 -4.56 6.17
CA SER A 52 8.70 -4.74 5.86
C SER A 52 8.99 -4.82 4.36
N HIS A 53 8.04 -5.30 3.56
CA HIS A 53 8.18 -5.47 2.12
C HIS A 53 6.80 -5.21 1.52
N GLY A 54 6.61 -4.10 0.80
CA GLY A 54 5.31 -3.70 0.22
C GLY A 54 4.72 -4.63 -0.85
N ARG A 55 4.99 -5.94 -0.79
CA ARG A 55 4.39 -6.96 -1.63
C ARG A 55 2.99 -7.24 -1.10
N ALA A 56 1.98 -6.95 -1.90
CA ALA A 56 0.60 -7.27 -1.52
C ALA A 56 0.45 -8.80 -1.46
N ASP A 57 0.01 -9.32 -0.30
CA ASP A 57 -0.65 -10.61 -0.27
C ASP A 57 -2.13 -10.29 -0.42
N LEU A 58 -2.75 -10.72 -1.52
CA LEU A 58 -4.19 -10.59 -1.70
C LEU A 58 -4.88 -11.25 -0.50
N VAL A 59 -5.71 -10.49 0.20
CA VAL A 59 -6.53 -11.01 1.30
C VAL A 59 -7.91 -11.25 0.71
N ASP A 60 -8.32 -12.52 0.60
CA ASP A 60 -9.67 -12.95 0.21
C ASP A 60 -10.74 -12.46 1.20
#